data_AF-A0A0M0JRG7-F1
#
_entry.id   AF-A0A0M0JRG7-F1
#
_cell.length_a   1.000
_cell.length_b   1.000
_cell.length_c   1.000
_cell.angle_alpha   90.00
_cell.angle_beta   90.00
_cell.angle_gamma   90.00
#
_symmetry.space_group_name_H-M   'P 1'
#
loop_
_entity.id
_entity.type
_entity.pdbx_description
1 polymer ?
#
loop_
_entity_poly.entity_id
_entity_poly.type
_entity_poly.pdbx_seq_one_letter_code
_entity_poly.pdbx_strand_id
1 'polypeptide(L)'
;MLARGAGPRPSMPLEPPKEGPSAAELLIPDDVMKEASASQLVALVQQSQEKRIQVAATFDDQFEHLVTAGRADDYAALCERFMERFRAIAGNLDRAGSALAAGSVHGDALAQMVRAINAEEARRLELQLELQVTRQRLSLSEAESEEAQGGKQRVTTLEGALSTSTGKIYEALEELRCEAADLED
;
A
#
# COMPACT_ATOMS: atom_id res chain seq x y z
N MET A 1 42.87 37.43 1.23
CA MET A 1 42.14 36.55 2.16
C MET A 1 41.37 35.54 1.32
N LEU A 2 41.81 34.28 1.26
CA LEU A 2 41.18 33.22 0.47
C LEU A 2 40.26 32.40 1.37
N ALA A 3 38.98 32.31 1.01
CA ALA A 3 38.00 31.46 1.68
C ALA A 3 38.37 29.98 1.44
N ARG A 4 38.48 29.23 2.54
CA ARG A 4 38.75 27.78 2.53
C ARG A 4 37.57 27.05 1.91
N GLY A 5 37.85 26.24 0.89
CA GLY A 5 36.89 25.31 0.30
C GLY A 5 36.37 24.32 1.34
N ALA A 6 35.05 24.21 1.44
CA ALA A 6 34.40 23.09 2.09
C ALA A 6 34.69 21.84 1.25
N GLY A 7 35.44 20.90 1.82
CA GLY A 7 35.64 19.59 1.21
C GLY A 7 34.30 18.85 1.05
N PRO A 8 34.20 17.89 0.11
CA PRO A 8 33.01 17.07 -0.04
C PRO A 8 32.71 16.35 1.28
N ARG A 9 31.46 16.44 1.74
CA ARG A 9 31.00 15.72 2.94
C ARG A 9 31.23 14.21 2.71
N PRO A 10 31.76 13.48 3.70
CA PRO A 10 31.88 12.03 3.59
C PRO A 10 30.48 11.45 3.37
N SER A 11 30.31 10.72 2.27
CA SER A 11 29.14 9.91 2.00
C SER A 11 29.03 8.89 3.12
N MET A 12 28.10 9.10 4.07
CA MET A 12 27.76 8.06 5.03
C MET A 12 27.30 6.83 4.27
N PRO A 13 27.72 5.62 4.66
CA PRO A 13 27.11 4.40 4.14
C PRO A 13 25.62 4.47 4.44
N LEU A 14 24.78 4.49 3.41
CA LEU A 14 23.35 4.26 3.58
C LEU A 14 23.22 2.87 4.21
N GLU A 15 22.64 2.78 5.41
CA GLU A 15 22.28 1.48 5.97
C GLU A 15 21.42 0.74 4.94
N PRO A 16 21.67 -0.56 4.70
CA PRO A 16 20.83 -1.32 3.79
C PRO A 16 19.38 -1.22 4.30
N PRO A 17 18.41 -0.87 3.44
CA PRO A 17 17.04 -0.68 3.86
C PRO A 17 16.53 -1.96 4.51
N LYS A 18 15.82 -1.83 5.64
CA LYS A 18 15.25 -2.99 6.34
C LYS A 18 14.35 -3.76 5.38
N GLU A 19 14.63 -5.05 5.22
CA GLU A 19 13.73 -5.92 4.49
C GLU A 19 12.50 -6.17 5.37
N GLY A 20 11.35 -5.62 4.96
CA GLY A 20 10.06 -5.91 5.57
C GLY A 20 9.67 -7.40 5.40
N PRO A 21 8.55 -7.83 6.01
CA PRO A 21 8.14 -9.24 6.01
C PRO A 21 8.00 -9.80 4.60
N SER A 22 8.38 -11.06 4.41
CA SER A 22 8.18 -11.80 3.16
C SER A 22 6.70 -12.04 2.87
N ALA A 23 6.37 -12.35 1.61
CA ALA A 23 5.00 -12.71 1.24
C ALA A 23 4.47 -13.92 2.04
N ALA A 24 5.33 -14.89 2.34
CA ALA A 24 4.97 -16.06 3.14
C ALA A 24 4.61 -15.71 4.59
N GLU A 25 5.33 -14.77 5.21
CA GLU A 25 5.02 -14.29 6.58
C GLU A 25 3.75 -13.43 6.64
N LEU A 26 3.32 -12.88 5.50
CA LEU A 26 2.08 -12.12 5.38
C LEU A 26 0.86 -13.00 5.19
N LEU A 27 1.02 -14.21 4.65
CA LEU A 27 -0.09 -15.14 4.44
C LEU A 27 -0.66 -15.65 5.76
N ILE A 28 -1.98 -15.58 5.88
CA ILE A 28 -2.70 -16.21 7.00
C ILE A 28 -2.99 -17.66 6.62
N PRO A 29 -2.71 -18.67 7.47
CA PRO A 29 -3.01 -20.07 7.16
C PRO A 29 -4.50 -20.34 6.88
N ASP A 30 -4.79 -21.31 6.01
CA ASP A 30 -6.17 -21.64 5.59
C ASP A 30 -7.01 -22.25 6.72
N ASP A 31 -6.39 -23.03 7.61
CA ASP A 31 -7.00 -23.57 8.82
C ASP A 31 -7.46 -22.46 9.76
N VAL A 32 -6.61 -21.46 9.98
CA VAL A 32 -6.96 -20.26 10.77
C VAL A 32 -8.16 -19.52 10.15
N MET A 33 -8.20 -19.36 8.83
CA MET A 33 -9.32 -18.71 8.14
C MET A 33 -10.64 -19.51 8.24
N LYS A 34 -10.57 -20.85 8.21
CA LYS A 34 -11.77 -21.71 8.23
C LYS A 34 -12.37 -21.86 9.62
N GLU A 35 -11.55 -21.82 10.65
CA GLU A 35 -11.97 -22.00 12.04
C GLU A 35 -12.35 -20.67 12.71
N ALA A 36 -12.05 -19.54 12.09
CA ALA A 36 -12.33 -18.22 12.63
C ALA A 36 -13.83 -17.89 12.65
N SER A 37 -14.31 -17.32 13.77
CA SER A 37 -15.62 -16.70 13.85
C SER A 37 -15.69 -15.44 12.98
N ALA A 38 -16.90 -14.89 12.79
CA ALA A 38 -17.06 -13.69 11.97
C ALA A 38 -16.31 -12.49 12.56
N SER A 39 -16.33 -12.32 13.89
CA SER A 39 -15.55 -11.27 14.57
C SER A 39 -14.04 -11.46 14.39
N GLN A 40 -13.55 -12.70 14.45
CA GLN A 40 -12.15 -13.03 14.21
C GLN A 40 -11.73 -12.78 12.76
N LEU A 41 -12.57 -13.12 11.78
CA LEU A 41 -12.33 -12.83 10.37
C LEU A 41 -12.21 -11.33 10.10
N VAL A 42 -13.07 -10.51 10.73
CA VAL A 42 -12.96 -9.05 10.65
C VAL A 42 -11.68 -8.53 11.29
N ALA A 43 -11.27 -9.08 12.44
CA ALA A 43 -9.98 -8.74 13.04
C ALA A 43 -8.79 -9.08 12.12
N LEU A 44 -8.84 -10.21 11.41
CA LEU A 44 -7.83 -10.60 10.42
C LEU A 44 -7.80 -9.66 9.20
N VAL A 45 -8.96 -9.12 8.80
CA VAL A 45 -9.05 -8.07 7.77
C VAL A 45 -8.33 -6.81 8.24
N GLN A 46 -8.59 -6.34 9.46
CA GLN A 46 -7.93 -5.15 10.03
C GLN A 46 -6.41 -5.35 10.12
N GLN A 47 -5.96 -6.49 10.65
CA GLN A 47 -4.54 -6.83 10.71
C GLN A 47 -3.89 -6.86 9.31
N SER A 48 -4.60 -7.36 8.30
CA SER A 48 -4.13 -7.38 6.93
C SER A 48 -3.96 -5.96 6.36
N GLN A 49 -4.82 -5.00 6.73
CA GLN A 49 -4.65 -3.59 6.33
C GLN A 49 -3.48 -2.91 7.04
N GLU A 50 -3.29 -3.15 8.33
CA GLU A 50 -2.13 -2.62 9.05
C GLU A 50 -0.82 -3.10 8.41
N LYS A 51 -0.74 -4.39 8.08
CA LYS A 51 0.38 -4.97 7.34
C LYS A 51 0.54 -4.33 5.96
N ARG A 52 -0.55 -4.03 5.25
CA ARG A 52 -0.52 -3.37 3.93
C ARG A 52 0.12 -1.99 4.02
N ILE A 53 -0.24 -1.20 5.03
CA ILE A 53 0.32 0.14 5.28
C ILE A 53 1.83 0.03 5.55
N GLN A 54 2.26 -0.94 6.36
CA GLN A 54 3.68 -1.17 6.63
C GLN A 54 4.47 -1.57 5.38
N VAL A 55 3.90 -2.48 4.57
CA VAL A 55 4.51 -2.90 3.29
C VAL A 55 4.60 -1.73 2.31
N ALA A 56 3.56 -0.89 2.21
CA ALA A 56 3.57 0.31 1.37
C ALA A 56 4.63 1.32 1.81
N ALA A 57 4.73 1.62 3.11
CA ALA A 57 5.75 2.51 3.64
C ALA A 57 7.17 1.99 3.36
N THR A 58 7.38 0.67 3.47
CA THR A 58 8.68 0.04 3.16
C THR A 58 8.99 0.11 1.66
N PHE A 59 7.99 -0.03 0.80
CA PHE A 59 8.15 0.13 -0.64
C PHE A 59 8.56 1.56 -1.01
N ASP A 60 7.86 2.56 -0.46
CA ASP A 60 8.13 3.97 -0.71
C ASP A 60 9.55 4.37 -0.28
N ASP A 61 10.00 3.95 0.90
CA ASP A 61 11.36 4.17 1.41
C ASP A 61 12.42 3.56 0.47
N GLN A 62 12.23 2.30 0.07
CA GLN A 62 13.16 1.62 -0.84
C GLN A 62 13.15 2.23 -2.25
N PHE A 63 12.00 2.70 -2.72
CA PHE A 63 11.89 3.40 -3.99
C PHE A 63 12.65 4.73 -3.94
N GLU A 64 12.50 5.52 -2.88
CA GLU A 64 13.25 6.77 -2.69
C GLU A 64 14.77 6.53 -2.67
N HIS A 65 15.21 5.46 -2.03
CA HIS A 65 16.61 5.04 -2.06
C HIS A 65 17.10 4.72 -3.47
N LEU A 66 16.32 4.00 -4.29
CA LEU A 66 16.69 3.72 -5.69
C LEU A 66 16.79 5.01 -6.52
N VAL A 67 15.82 5.91 -6.37
CA VAL A 67 15.80 7.20 -7.08
C VAL A 67 17.01 8.05 -6.68
N THR A 68 17.29 8.16 -5.39
CA THR A 68 18.43 8.94 -4.86
C THR A 68 19.77 8.37 -5.32
N ALA A 69 19.89 7.04 -5.39
CA ALA A 69 21.10 6.38 -5.87
C ALA A 69 21.24 6.35 -7.40
N GLY A 70 20.23 6.82 -8.16
CA GLY A 70 20.22 6.75 -9.62
C GLY A 70 20.12 5.32 -10.17
N ARG A 71 19.60 4.37 -9.38
CA ARG A 71 19.53 2.94 -9.70
C ARG A 71 18.19 2.55 -10.33
N ALA A 72 17.86 3.20 -11.45
CA ALA A 72 16.58 2.99 -12.13
C ALA A 72 16.38 1.54 -12.63
N ASP A 73 17.47 0.85 -13.00
CA ASP A 73 17.42 -0.53 -13.49
C ASP A 73 16.90 -1.54 -12.45
N ASP A 74 17.02 -1.22 -11.15
CA ASP A 74 16.56 -2.08 -10.06
C ASP A 74 15.08 -1.89 -9.72
N TYR A 75 14.39 -0.92 -10.35
CA TYR A 75 13.00 -0.61 -10.05
C TYR A 75 12.06 -1.78 -10.35
N ALA A 76 12.24 -2.46 -11.48
CA ALA A 76 11.41 -3.60 -11.86
C ALA A 76 11.49 -4.74 -10.83
N ALA A 77 12.71 -5.06 -10.37
CA ALA A 77 12.94 -6.07 -9.35
C ALA A 77 12.32 -5.67 -7.99
N LEU A 78 12.38 -4.38 -7.64
CA LEU A 78 11.70 -3.86 -6.44
C LEU A 78 10.19 -4.05 -6.55
N CYS A 79 9.59 -3.68 -7.68
CA CYS A 79 8.15 -3.86 -7.93
C CYS A 79 7.74 -5.32 -7.84
N GLU A 80 8.45 -6.24 -8.50
CA GLU A 80 8.15 -7.68 -8.44
C GLU A 80 8.13 -8.20 -7.00
N ARG A 81 9.16 -7.87 -6.23
CA ARG A 81 9.28 -8.30 -4.83
C ARG A 81 8.14 -7.79 -3.94
N PHE A 82 7.69 -6.56 -4.15
CA PHE A 82 6.59 -5.99 -3.35
C PHE A 82 5.20 -6.38 -3.87
N MET A 83 5.05 -6.64 -5.16
CA MET A 83 3.80 -7.16 -5.74
C MET A 83 3.41 -8.48 -5.07
N GLU A 84 4.35 -9.38 -4.80
CA GLU A 84 4.06 -10.64 -4.11
C GLU A 84 3.51 -10.42 -2.70
N ARG A 85 4.05 -9.44 -1.96
CA ARG A 85 3.56 -9.06 -0.63
C ARG A 85 2.15 -8.49 -0.68
N PHE A 86 1.90 -7.57 -1.62
CA PHE A 86 0.56 -7.01 -1.81
C PHE A 86 -0.46 -8.06 -2.24
N ARG A 87 -0.05 -9.03 -3.08
CA ARG A 87 -0.89 -10.18 -3.49
C ARG A 87 -1.20 -11.09 -2.33
N ALA A 88 -0.23 -11.39 -1.46
CA ALA A 88 -0.47 -12.20 -0.26
C ALA A 88 -1.54 -11.56 0.64
N ILE A 89 -1.42 -10.25 0.87
CA ILE A 89 -2.40 -9.49 1.67
C ILE A 89 -3.77 -9.45 0.97
N ALA A 90 -3.82 -9.18 -0.33
CA ALA A 90 -5.07 -9.18 -1.10
C ALA A 90 -5.76 -10.57 -1.02
N GLY A 91 -4.98 -11.65 -1.14
CA GLY A 91 -5.49 -13.01 -1.00
C GLY A 91 -5.99 -13.35 0.40
N ASN A 92 -5.44 -12.73 1.46
CA ASN A 92 -6.02 -12.83 2.80
C ASN A 92 -7.41 -12.20 2.85
N LEU A 93 -7.58 -11.01 2.28
CA LEU A 93 -8.87 -10.30 2.28
C LEU A 93 -9.92 -11.06 1.48
N ASP A 94 -9.57 -11.60 0.31
CA ASP A 94 -10.50 -12.40 -0.50
C ASP A 94 -10.95 -13.68 0.22
N ARG A 95 -10.01 -14.36 0.90
CA ARG A 95 -10.33 -15.55 1.70
C ARG A 95 -11.19 -15.21 2.91
N ALA A 96 -10.89 -14.13 3.62
CA ALA A 96 -11.70 -13.68 4.75
C ALA A 96 -13.13 -13.30 4.30
N GLY A 97 -13.25 -12.57 3.19
CA GLY A 97 -14.56 -12.24 2.61
C GLY A 97 -15.34 -13.50 2.19
N SER A 98 -14.65 -14.49 1.62
CA SER A 98 -15.30 -15.77 1.25
C SER A 98 -15.75 -16.57 2.47
N ALA A 99 -14.95 -16.59 3.55
CA ALA A 99 -15.29 -17.26 4.80
C ALA A 99 -16.48 -16.57 5.50
N LEU A 100 -16.50 -15.23 5.52
CA LEU A 100 -17.62 -14.44 6.05
C LEU A 100 -18.92 -14.78 5.33
N ALA A 101 -18.93 -14.78 3.99
CA ALA A 101 -20.11 -15.11 3.19
C ALA A 101 -20.64 -16.53 3.45
N ALA A 102 -19.77 -17.48 3.81
CA ALA A 102 -20.16 -18.87 4.07
C ALA A 102 -20.67 -19.11 5.50
N GLY A 103 -20.31 -18.25 6.46
CA GLY A 103 -20.39 -18.56 7.89
C GLY A 103 -21.53 -17.93 8.68
N SER A 104 -22.19 -16.86 8.20
CA SER A 104 -23.20 -16.15 8.99
C SER A 104 -24.35 -15.53 8.18
N VAL A 105 -25.48 -15.28 8.83
CA VAL A 105 -26.67 -14.64 8.24
C VAL A 105 -26.37 -13.21 7.76
N HIS A 106 -25.46 -12.52 8.45
CA HIS A 106 -24.96 -11.19 8.09
C HIS A 106 -23.66 -11.24 7.25
N GLY A 107 -23.19 -12.45 6.93
CA GLY A 107 -21.89 -12.71 6.32
C GLY A 107 -21.74 -12.13 4.93
N ASP A 108 -22.83 -12.08 4.16
CA ASP A 108 -22.83 -11.51 2.82
C ASP A 108 -22.55 -10.00 2.80
N ALA A 109 -23.10 -9.25 3.77
CA ALA A 109 -22.89 -7.81 3.88
C ALA A 109 -21.42 -7.52 4.25
N LEU A 110 -20.91 -8.20 5.27
CA LEU A 110 -19.51 -8.09 5.69
C LEU A 110 -18.55 -8.49 4.56
N ALA A 111 -18.86 -9.56 3.84
CA ALA A 111 -18.07 -10.00 2.69
C ALA A 111 -18.08 -8.98 1.54
N GLN A 112 -19.18 -8.26 1.33
CA GLN A 112 -19.23 -7.16 0.35
C GLN A 112 -18.35 -5.99 0.76
N MET A 113 -18.37 -5.60 2.05
CA MET A 113 -17.48 -4.56 2.58
C MET A 113 -16.00 -4.95 2.41
N VAL A 114 -15.62 -6.18 2.76
CA VAL A 114 -14.24 -6.67 2.58
C VAL A 114 -13.81 -6.64 1.11
N ARG A 115 -14.70 -7.04 0.19
CA ARG A 115 -14.44 -6.95 -1.25
C ARG A 115 -14.28 -5.51 -1.73
N ALA A 116 -15.12 -4.60 -1.24
CA ALA A 116 -15.02 -3.18 -1.56
C ALA A 116 -13.69 -2.59 -1.08
N ILE A 117 -13.25 -2.94 0.14
CA ILE A 117 -11.94 -2.55 0.68
C ILE A 117 -10.82 -3.08 -0.23
N ASN A 118 -10.85 -4.36 -0.61
CA ASN A 118 -9.78 -4.93 -1.43
C ASN A 118 -9.71 -4.28 -2.83
N ALA A 119 -10.87 -3.99 -3.43
CA ALA A 119 -10.96 -3.32 -4.73
C ALA A 119 -10.47 -1.85 -4.66
N GLU A 120 -10.87 -1.11 -3.64
CA GLU A 120 -10.44 0.28 -3.47
C GLU A 120 -8.94 0.37 -3.14
N GLU A 121 -8.38 -0.59 -2.41
CA GLU A 121 -6.94 -0.70 -2.18
C GLU A 121 -6.13 -1.03 -3.45
N ALA A 122 -6.66 -1.89 -4.32
CA ALA A 122 -6.04 -2.14 -5.63
C ALA A 122 -5.98 -0.84 -6.45
N ARG A 123 -7.10 -0.09 -6.47
CA ARG A 123 -7.16 1.24 -7.09
C ARG A 123 -6.17 2.22 -6.44
N ARG A 124 -6.07 2.24 -5.10
CA ARG A 124 -5.14 3.11 -4.36
C ARG A 124 -3.68 2.82 -4.76
N LEU A 125 -3.31 1.55 -4.88
CA LEU A 125 -1.97 1.14 -5.30
C LEU A 125 -1.67 1.59 -6.74
N GLU A 126 -2.61 1.44 -7.67
CA GLU A 126 -2.47 1.94 -9.05
C GLU A 126 -2.25 3.46 -9.09
N LEU A 127 -3.06 4.22 -8.34
CA LEU A 127 -2.92 5.67 -8.22
C LEU A 127 -1.56 6.07 -7.62
N GLN A 128 -1.07 5.32 -6.64
CA GLN A 128 0.23 5.58 -5.99
C GLN A 128 1.39 5.34 -6.96
N LEU A 129 1.36 4.24 -7.72
CA LEU A 129 2.35 3.97 -8.76
C LEU A 129 2.35 5.05 -9.85
N GLU A 130 1.16 5.47 -10.31
CA GLU A 130 1.05 6.54 -11.30
C GLU A 130 1.61 7.88 -10.77
N LEU A 131 1.35 8.19 -9.50
CA LEU A 131 1.87 9.39 -8.85
C LEU A 131 3.39 9.38 -8.78
N GLN A 132 3.99 8.25 -8.39
CA GLN A 132 5.45 8.09 -8.32
C GLN A 132 6.10 8.30 -9.69
N VAL A 133 5.58 7.65 -10.74
CA VAL A 133 6.08 7.82 -12.11
C VAL A 133 5.93 9.26 -12.59
N THR A 134 4.81 9.90 -12.29
CA THR A 134 4.56 11.30 -12.68
C THR A 134 5.55 12.25 -11.98
N ARG A 135 5.78 12.06 -10.69
CA ARG A 135 6.75 12.86 -9.91
C ARG A 135 8.19 12.66 -10.41
N GLN A 136 8.55 11.44 -10.79
CA GLN A 136 9.87 11.16 -11.38
C GLN A 136 10.02 11.82 -12.76
N ARG A 137 9.00 11.78 -13.62
CA ARG A 137 9.05 12.49 -14.91
C ARG A 137 9.20 14.00 -14.72
N LEU A 138 8.48 14.56 -13.75
CA LEU A 138 8.60 15.98 -13.40
C LEU A 138 9.99 16.35 -12.89
N SER A 139 10.65 15.49 -12.10
CA SER A 139 11.99 15.78 -11.59
C SER A 139 13.07 15.82 -12.69
N LEU A 140 12.79 15.20 -13.83
CA LEU A 140 13.64 15.20 -15.02
C LEU A 140 13.25 16.27 -16.05
N SER A 141 12.09 16.92 -15.88
CA SER A 141 11.53 17.88 -16.83
C SER A 141 12.04 19.30 -16.55
N GLU A 142 12.16 20.11 -17.60
CA GLU A 142 12.48 21.53 -17.47
C GLU A 142 11.31 22.28 -16.80
N ALA A 143 11.62 23.07 -15.76
CA ALA A 143 10.64 23.61 -14.80
C ALA A 143 9.50 24.45 -15.40
N GLU A 144 9.69 24.99 -16.60
CA GLU A 144 8.77 25.87 -17.33
C GLU A 144 8.17 25.23 -18.60
N SER A 145 8.49 23.97 -18.88
CA SER A 145 7.92 23.26 -20.03
C SER A 145 6.41 23.01 -19.87
N GLU A 146 5.70 22.88 -20.99
CA GLU A 146 4.28 22.45 -20.98
C GLU A 146 4.12 21.08 -20.32
N GLU A 147 5.12 20.20 -20.49
CA GLU A 147 5.19 18.90 -19.81
C GLU A 147 5.25 19.05 -18.28
N ALA A 148 6.06 19.99 -17.78
CA ALA A 148 6.13 20.27 -16.36
C ALA A 148 4.84 20.87 -15.79
N GLN A 149 4.15 21.74 -16.55
CA GLN A 149 2.85 22.28 -16.13
C GLN A 149 1.77 21.20 -16.12
N GLY A 150 1.67 20.40 -17.18
CA GLY A 150 0.73 19.28 -17.27
C GLY A 150 0.98 18.22 -16.19
N GLY A 151 2.25 17.89 -15.93
CA GLY A 151 2.63 16.96 -14.88
C GLY A 151 2.28 17.47 -13.48
N LYS A 152 2.49 18.77 -13.17
CA LYS A 152 2.09 19.37 -11.88
C LYS A 152 0.58 19.24 -11.64
N GLN A 153 -0.23 19.55 -12.65
CA GLN A 153 -1.69 19.38 -12.56
C GLN A 153 -2.09 17.91 -12.37
N ARG A 154 -1.39 16.97 -13.04
CA ARG A 154 -1.62 15.54 -12.88
C ARG A 154 -1.29 15.07 -11.47
N VAL A 155 -0.18 15.51 -10.89
CA VAL A 155 0.20 15.24 -9.49
C VAL A 155 -0.91 15.66 -8.53
N THR A 156 -1.40 16.89 -8.62
CA THR A 156 -2.50 17.38 -7.75
C THR A 156 -3.77 16.54 -7.90
N THR A 157 -4.09 16.11 -9.13
CA THR A 157 -5.26 15.25 -9.39
C THR A 157 -5.09 13.87 -8.76
N LEU A 158 -3.90 13.27 -8.89
CA LEU A 158 -3.59 11.96 -8.33
C LEU A 158 -3.57 11.99 -6.79
N GLU A 159 -3.02 13.04 -6.19
CA GLU A 159 -3.06 13.26 -4.73
C GLU A 159 -4.50 13.36 -4.20
N GLY A 160 -5.36 14.11 -4.90
CA GLY A 160 -6.79 14.19 -4.55
C GLY A 160 -7.50 12.84 -4.66
N ALA A 161 -7.21 12.08 -5.72
CA ALA A 161 -7.76 10.73 -5.91
C ALA A 161 -7.27 9.74 -4.84
N LEU A 162 -6.00 9.80 -4.46
CA LEU A 162 -5.43 9.00 -3.37
C LEU A 162 -6.07 9.31 -2.02
N SER A 163 -6.24 10.60 -1.71
CA SER A 163 -6.92 11.05 -0.50
C SER A 163 -8.36 10.52 -0.45
N THR A 164 -9.09 10.65 -1.55
CA THR A 164 -10.46 10.12 -1.68
C THR A 164 -10.50 8.60 -1.48
N SER A 165 -9.60 7.87 -2.14
CA SER A 165 -9.51 6.40 -2.05
C SER A 165 -9.22 5.93 -0.62
N THR A 166 -8.25 6.58 0.02
CA THR A 166 -7.89 6.37 1.42
C THR A 166 -9.07 6.62 2.36
N GLY A 167 -9.84 7.69 2.14
CA GLY A 167 -11.04 8.00 2.91
C GLY A 167 -12.09 6.89 2.85
N LYS A 168 -12.38 6.38 1.64
CA LYS A 168 -13.32 5.26 1.46
C LYS A 168 -12.88 3.98 2.15
N ILE A 169 -11.57 3.67 2.12
CA ILE A 169 -11.03 2.50 2.79
C ILE A 169 -11.23 2.63 4.30
N TYR A 170 -10.92 3.79 4.88
CA TYR A 170 -11.13 4.02 6.31
C TYR A 170 -12.60 3.95 6.72
N GLU A 171 -13.48 4.56 5.92
CA GLU A 171 -14.93 4.51 6.17
C GLU A 171 -15.43 3.05 6.16
N ALA A 172 -15.06 2.28 5.14
CA ALA A 172 -15.46 0.87 5.05
C ALA A 172 -14.84 0.00 6.17
N LEU A 173 -13.62 0.31 6.62
CA LEU A 173 -13.00 -0.39 7.75
C LEU A 173 -13.67 -0.06 9.09
N GLU A 174 -14.11 1.18 9.29
CA GLU A 174 -14.86 1.57 10.48
C GLU A 174 -16.25 0.94 10.48
N GLU A 175 -16.97 0.99 9.35
CA GLU A 175 -18.27 0.33 9.17
C GLU A 175 -18.15 -1.17 9.44
N LEU A 176 -17.15 -1.84 8.86
CA LEU A 176 -16.89 -3.26 9.10
C LEU A 176 -16.64 -3.55 10.59
N ARG A 177 -15.96 -2.66 11.32
CA ARG A 177 -15.72 -2.79 12.76
C ARG A 177 -16.99 -2.63 13.58
N CYS A 178 -17.84 -1.66 13.22
CA CYS A 178 -19.12 -1.44 13.88
C CYS A 178 -20.04 -2.64 13.70
N GLU A 179 -20.24 -3.08 12.45
CA GLU A 179 -21.07 -4.24 12.13
C GLU A 179 -20.55 -5.52 12.82
N ALA A 180 -19.22 -5.69 12.92
CA ALA A 180 -18.64 -6.83 13.62
C ALA A 180 -18.84 -6.78 15.14
N ALA A 181 -18.95 -5.60 15.75
CA ALA A 181 -19.23 -5.45 17.17
C ALA A 181 -20.69 -5.81 17.52
N ASP A 182 -21.58 -5.69 16.55
CA ASP A 182 -22.99 -6.07 16.65
C ASP A 182 -23.22 -7.57 16.37
N LEU A 183 -22.19 -8.31 15.93
CA LEU A 183 -22.24 -9.76 15.83
C LEU A 183 -22.17 -10.37 17.24
N GLU A 184 -23.31 -10.82 17.74
CA GLU A 184 -23.35 -11.78 18.85
C GLU A 184 -22.80 -13.13 18.33
N ASP A 185 -21.52 -13.41 18.55
CA ASP A 185 -20.93 -14.74 18.35
C ASP A 185 -21.48 -15.77 19.35
#